data_AF-A0A3D6E0B3-F1
#
_entry.id   AF-A0A3D6E0B3-F1
#
_cell.length_a   1.000
_cell.length_b   1.000
_cell.length_c   1.000
_cell.angle_alpha   90.00
_cell.angle_beta   90.00
_cell.angle_gamma   90.00
#
_symmetry.space_group_name_H-M   'P 1'
#
loop_
_entity.id
_entity.type
_entity.pdbx_description
1 polymer ?
#
loop_
_entity_poly.entity_id
_entity_poly.type
_entity_poly.pdbx_seq_one_letter_code
_entity_poly.pdbx_strand_id
1 'polypeptide(L)'
;MKLTALRANNPVAVMAAYGALRLLPGARLRWVGPYPELDWEADVIDFLAERLQSRLTAPEVTLIDDPRKIDGAKGYRQLGSQMPSEWLGAYAAETAGGLRPTGLRLLGGRHQFIANARAIMASLLKQNVRLKLQEGLIGPWRYDDRGLQAWGWDAAARIDAAASANAVTSAPKFGVLGAYWLAWESLPLWPMVNGRTVGMDRHHHWVYPTCAEWLGLDSLRALILGAERLDDRESTTLGVSRWRAERIGSSDYGGVLGWAKPLSPRTPSGRGNAGGFAHLDTSEVSIA
;
A
#
# COMPACT_ATOMS: atom_id res chain seq x y z
N MET A 1 6.64 4.84 20.52
CA MET A 1 5.20 4.50 20.64
C MET A 1 4.90 3.16 19.96
N LYS A 2 4.24 2.21 20.63
CA LYS A 2 3.81 0.95 20.01
C LYS A 2 2.42 1.11 19.37
N LEU A 3 2.27 0.68 18.12
CA LEU A 3 1.02 0.82 17.35
C LEU A 3 0.24 -0.50 17.41
N THR A 4 -0.37 -0.78 18.57
CA THR A 4 -0.93 -2.10 18.92
C THR A 4 -2.13 -2.55 18.08
N ALA A 5 -2.76 -1.66 17.32
CA ALA A 5 -3.81 -2.07 16.39
C ALA A 5 -3.28 -2.52 15.03
N LEU A 6 -2.05 -2.16 14.69
CA LEU A 6 -1.55 -2.28 13.32
C LEU A 6 -0.85 -3.61 13.07
N ARG A 7 -1.61 -4.70 12.87
CA ARG A 7 -1.00 -6.03 12.64
C ARG A 7 -0.42 -6.19 11.23
N ALA A 8 0.75 -6.83 11.14
CA ALA A 8 1.46 -7.05 9.87
C ALA A 8 0.65 -7.88 8.85
N ASN A 9 -0.26 -8.73 9.34
CA ASN A 9 -1.08 -9.60 8.51
C ASN A 9 -2.34 -8.91 7.95
N ASN A 10 -2.69 -7.69 8.39
CA ASN A 10 -3.77 -6.91 7.78
C ASN A 10 -3.17 -5.85 6.84
N PRO A 11 -3.43 -5.91 5.53
CA PRO A 11 -2.85 -4.97 4.56
C PRO A 11 -3.12 -3.50 4.88
N VAL A 12 -4.36 -3.13 5.26
CA VAL A 12 -4.69 -1.74 5.60
C VAL A 12 -3.96 -1.26 6.86
N ALA A 13 -3.65 -2.15 7.80
CA ALA A 13 -2.89 -1.79 9.01
C ALA A 13 -1.44 -1.44 8.68
N VAL A 14 -0.81 -2.19 7.78
CA VAL A 14 0.56 -1.92 7.32
C VAL A 14 0.61 -0.61 6.54
N MET A 15 -0.37 -0.39 5.65
CA MET A 15 -0.53 0.89 4.97
C MET A 15 -0.70 2.04 5.99
N ALA A 16 -1.52 1.86 7.02
CA ALA A 16 -1.71 2.88 8.05
C ALA A 16 -0.40 3.21 8.81
N ALA A 17 0.41 2.20 9.14
CA ALA A 17 1.71 2.42 9.78
C ALA A 17 2.65 3.25 8.88
N TYR A 18 2.64 2.96 7.57
CA TYR A 18 3.49 3.63 6.59
C TYR A 18 3.02 5.03 6.25
N GLY A 19 1.71 5.27 6.21
CA GLY A 19 1.19 6.62 6.07
C GLY A 19 1.40 7.49 7.30
N ALA A 20 1.31 6.91 8.51
CA ALA A 20 1.71 7.60 9.73
C ALA A 20 3.18 8.03 9.68
N LEU A 21 4.09 7.12 9.29
CA LEU A 21 5.50 7.44 9.09
C LEU A 21 5.69 8.58 8.07
N ARG A 22 4.98 8.56 6.94
CA ARG A 22 5.08 9.61 5.92
C ARG A 22 4.62 10.98 6.43
N LEU A 23 3.60 11.01 7.28
CA LEU A 23 3.07 12.25 7.85
C LEU A 23 3.89 12.79 9.02
N LEU A 24 4.88 12.05 9.54
CA LEU A 24 5.70 12.41 10.70
C LEU A 24 7.18 12.61 10.26
N PRO A 25 7.58 13.83 9.89
CA PRO A 25 8.87 14.07 9.24
C PRO A 25 10.06 13.80 10.17
N GLY A 26 10.84 12.75 9.91
CA GLY A 26 11.97 12.36 10.75
C GLY A 26 11.64 11.25 11.76
N ALA A 27 10.39 10.79 11.80
CA ALA A 27 10.05 9.58 12.54
C ALA A 27 10.73 8.35 11.93
N ARG A 28 10.90 7.32 12.76
CA ARG A 28 11.38 6.01 12.35
C ARG A 28 10.36 4.95 12.70
N LEU A 29 10.25 3.93 11.87
CA LEU A 29 9.34 2.81 12.07
C LEU A 29 10.12 1.50 12.07
N ARG A 30 9.80 0.60 12.99
CA ARG A 30 10.25 -0.80 12.96
C ARG A 30 9.10 -1.74 13.27
N TRP A 31 9.29 -3.02 13.00
CA TRP A 31 8.36 -4.10 13.30
C TRP A 31 8.99 -5.09 14.28
N VAL A 32 8.47 -5.10 15.52
CA VAL A 32 8.90 -6.04 16.56
C VAL A 32 7.79 -7.06 16.76
N GLY A 33 7.94 -8.21 16.12
CA GLY A 33 6.89 -9.23 16.07
C GLY A 33 5.67 -8.75 15.26
N PRO A 34 4.43 -8.95 15.74
CA PRO A 34 3.24 -8.69 14.92
C PRO A 34 2.82 -7.21 14.83
N TYR A 35 3.43 -6.32 15.62
CA TYR A 35 3.04 -4.90 15.72
C TYR A 35 4.24 -3.99 15.45
N PRO A 36 4.03 -2.82 14.81
CA PRO A 36 5.08 -1.86 14.62
C PRO A 36 5.25 -0.96 15.84
N GLU A 37 6.46 -0.42 15.94
CA GLU A 37 6.83 0.64 16.84
C GLU A 37 7.26 1.85 16.01
N LEU A 38 6.84 3.02 16.47
CA LEU A 38 7.14 4.30 15.88
C LEU A 38 7.99 5.10 16.87
N ASP A 39 9.15 5.55 16.42
CA ASP A 39 10.06 6.42 17.16
C ASP A 39 9.87 7.86 16.69
N TRP A 40 9.36 8.68 17.60
CA TRP A 40 9.02 10.09 17.39
C TRP A 40 8.96 10.77 18.76
N GLU A 41 9.52 11.97 18.87
CA GLU A 41 9.72 12.65 20.17
C GLU A 41 8.43 13.29 20.72
N ALA A 42 7.48 13.64 19.84
CA ALA A 42 6.27 14.39 20.21
C ALA A 42 5.01 13.50 20.27
N ASP A 43 3.87 14.10 20.65
CA ASP A 43 2.58 13.41 20.60
C ASP A 43 2.18 13.12 19.14
N VAL A 44 2.19 11.83 18.80
CA VAL A 44 1.88 11.32 17.46
C VAL A 44 0.43 11.59 17.08
N ILE A 45 -0.52 11.43 18.02
CA ILE A 45 -1.95 11.58 17.75
C ILE A 45 -2.29 13.03 17.47
N ASP A 46 -1.80 13.95 18.30
CA ASP A 46 -2.03 15.37 18.13
C ASP A 46 -1.41 15.89 16.84
N PHE A 47 -0.15 15.55 16.58
CA PHE A 47 0.53 16.00 15.36
C PHE A 47 -0.19 15.50 14.10
N LEU A 48 -0.62 14.23 14.07
CA LEU A 48 -1.38 13.70 12.95
C LEU A 48 -2.74 14.40 12.82
N ALA A 49 -3.47 14.60 13.91
CA ALA A 49 -4.79 15.26 13.88
C ALA A 49 -4.73 16.66 13.24
N GLU A 50 -3.67 17.42 13.52
CA GLU A 50 -3.45 18.76 12.95
C GLU A 50 -3.21 18.75 11.43
N ARG A 51 -2.71 17.65 10.88
CA ARG A 51 -2.45 17.53 9.43
C ARG A 51 -3.70 17.35 8.60
N LEU A 52 -4.75 16.73 9.15
CA LEU A 52 -5.91 16.26 8.40
C LEU A 52 -6.54 17.34 7.51
N GLN A 53 -6.72 18.56 8.04
CA GLN A 53 -7.33 19.66 7.28
C GLN A 53 -6.51 20.02 6.04
N SER A 54 -5.20 20.16 6.19
CA SER A 54 -4.29 20.47 5.07
C SER A 54 -4.23 19.35 4.04
N ARG A 55 -4.32 18.09 4.50
CA ARG A 55 -4.30 16.90 3.62
C ARG A 55 -5.56 16.79 2.79
N LEU A 56 -6.73 17.14 3.35
CA LEU A 56 -7.99 17.16 2.61
C LEU A 56 -7.98 18.14 1.44
N THR A 57 -7.23 19.24 1.55
CA THR A 57 -7.11 20.28 0.51
C THR A 57 -5.93 20.07 -0.43
N ALA A 58 -5.15 19.00 -0.26
CA ALA A 58 -3.95 18.77 -1.04
C ALA A 58 -4.27 18.55 -2.55
N PRO A 59 -3.42 19.00 -3.48
CA PRO A 59 -3.69 18.88 -4.92
C PRO A 59 -3.94 17.45 -5.38
N GLU A 60 -3.17 16.49 -4.89
CA GLU A 60 -3.32 15.06 -5.19
C GLU A 60 -4.69 14.50 -4.78
N VAL A 61 -5.38 15.16 -3.85
CA VAL A 61 -6.67 14.75 -3.30
C VAL A 61 -7.81 15.50 -4.00
N THR A 62 -7.58 16.70 -4.54
CA THR A 62 -8.64 17.59 -5.05
C THR A 62 -8.70 17.72 -6.58
N LEU A 63 -7.59 17.49 -7.30
CA LEU A 63 -7.52 17.74 -8.74
C LEU A 63 -8.31 16.72 -9.59
N ILE A 64 -8.46 15.48 -9.11
CA ILE A 64 -9.17 14.41 -9.82
C ILE A 64 -9.95 13.51 -8.84
N ASP A 65 -10.96 12.82 -9.35
CA ASP A 65 -11.76 11.88 -8.54
C ASP A 65 -11.29 10.43 -8.65
N ASP A 66 -10.71 10.07 -9.79
CA ASP A 66 -10.33 8.69 -10.10
C ASP A 66 -9.27 8.67 -11.20
N PRO A 67 -8.23 7.81 -11.10
CA PRO A 67 -7.21 7.67 -12.14
C PRO A 67 -7.76 7.30 -13.53
N ARG A 68 -8.95 6.68 -13.62
CA ARG A 68 -9.61 6.37 -14.90
C ARG A 68 -10.13 7.61 -15.64
N LYS A 69 -10.24 8.75 -14.97
CA LYS A 69 -10.71 10.02 -15.55
C LYS A 69 -9.57 10.87 -16.13
N ILE A 70 -8.33 10.38 -16.10
CA ILE A 70 -7.19 11.10 -16.67
C ILE A 70 -7.29 11.06 -18.20
N ASP A 71 -7.26 12.22 -18.84
CA ASP A 71 -7.37 12.40 -20.30
C ASP A 71 -6.09 11.99 -21.05
N GLY A 72 -5.82 10.68 -21.08
CA GLY A 72 -4.67 10.11 -21.77
C GLY A 72 -3.33 10.72 -21.33
N ALA A 73 -2.32 10.63 -22.21
CA ALA A 73 -0.98 11.15 -21.93
C ALA A 73 -0.99 12.66 -21.64
N LYS A 74 -1.85 13.43 -22.34
CA LYS A 74 -1.94 14.89 -22.16
C LYS A 74 -2.41 15.25 -20.74
N GLY A 75 -3.52 14.65 -20.29
CA GLY A 75 -4.06 14.85 -18.95
C GLY A 75 -3.08 14.39 -17.87
N TYR A 76 -2.39 13.26 -18.09
CA TYR A 76 -1.39 12.76 -17.15
C TYR A 76 -0.23 13.74 -16.97
N ARG A 77 0.35 14.24 -18.07
CA ARG A 77 1.45 15.22 -18.03
C ARG A 77 1.02 16.56 -17.44
N GLN A 78 -0.22 16.98 -17.71
CA GLN A 78 -0.80 18.18 -17.08
C GLN A 78 -0.93 18.02 -15.57
N LEU A 79 -1.42 16.88 -15.07
CA LEU A 79 -1.47 16.62 -13.63
C LEU A 79 -0.07 16.60 -13.02
N GLY A 80 0.94 16.13 -13.77
CA GLY A 80 2.34 16.10 -13.34
C GLY A 80 2.94 17.48 -13.03
N SER A 81 2.38 18.56 -13.57
CA SER A 81 2.78 19.93 -13.20
C SER A 81 1.95 20.54 -12.06
N GLN A 82 0.89 19.85 -11.59
CA GLN A 82 -0.09 20.38 -10.64
C GLN A 82 -0.11 19.65 -9.30
N MET A 83 0.45 18.44 -9.20
CA MET A 83 0.54 17.67 -7.96
C MET A 83 1.93 17.05 -7.75
N PRO A 84 2.28 16.63 -6.52
CA PRO A 84 3.55 15.98 -6.27
C PRO A 84 3.72 14.70 -7.12
N SER A 85 4.90 14.54 -7.71
CA SER A 85 5.18 13.45 -8.64
C SER A 85 5.00 12.06 -8.03
N GLU A 86 5.27 11.90 -6.73
CA GLU A 86 5.11 10.63 -6.03
C GLU A 86 3.64 10.18 -5.93
N TRP A 87 2.71 11.13 -5.87
CA TRP A 87 1.28 10.85 -5.87
C TRP A 87 0.77 10.48 -7.26
N LEU A 88 1.18 11.23 -8.28
CA LEU A 88 0.80 10.91 -9.66
C LEU A 88 1.30 9.50 -10.03
N GLY A 89 2.55 9.18 -9.68
CA GLY A 89 3.13 7.86 -9.87
C GLY A 89 2.41 6.76 -9.07
N ALA A 90 1.81 7.06 -7.92
CA ALA A 90 1.00 6.11 -7.17
C ALA A 90 -0.40 5.88 -7.78
N TYR A 91 -0.90 6.82 -8.59
CA TYR A 91 -2.23 6.75 -9.20
C TYR A 91 -2.23 6.05 -10.56
N ALA A 92 -1.26 6.36 -11.40
CA ALA A 92 -1.18 5.87 -12.77
C ALA A 92 0.27 5.89 -13.30
N ALA A 93 0.50 5.19 -14.40
CA ALA A 93 1.69 5.34 -15.22
C ALA A 93 1.32 5.48 -16.69
N GLU A 94 2.00 6.40 -17.37
CA GLU A 94 2.03 6.46 -18.84
C GLU A 94 2.90 5.32 -19.37
N THR A 95 2.36 4.52 -20.28
CA THR A 95 3.07 3.42 -20.93
C THR A 95 2.92 3.50 -22.45
N ALA A 96 3.72 2.73 -23.19
CA ALA A 96 3.56 2.62 -24.65
C ALA A 96 2.14 2.17 -25.07
N GLY A 97 1.44 1.41 -24.21
CA GLY A 97 0.05 0.99 -24.42
C GLY A 97 -0.99 1.95 -23.85
N GLY A 98 -0.62 3.20 -23.55
CA GLY A 98 -1.48 4.21 -22.91
C GLY A 98 -1.38 4.24 -21.39
N LEU A 99 -2.31 4.94 -20.75
CA LEU A 99 -2.33 5.07 -19.30
C LEU A 99 -2.79 3.78 -18.62
N ARG A 100 -2.04 3.37 -17.60
CA ARG A 100 -2.42 2.27 -16.71
C ARG A 100 -2.67 2.83 -15.32
N PRO A 101 -3.82 2.53 -14.70
CA PRO A 101 -4.09 2.95 -13.33
C PRO A 101 -3.46 1.96 -12.33
N THR A 102 -3.30 2.41 -11.09
CA THR A 102 -2.73 1.62 -10.00
C THR A 102 -3.50 0.33 -9.73
N GLY A 103 -2.76 -0.74 -9.49
CA GLY A 103 -3.27 -2.04 -9.06
C GLY A 103 -3.89 -2.02 -7.66
N LEU A 104 -3.58 -1.01 -6.84
CA LEU A 104 -4.22 -0.79 -5.53
C LEU A 104 -5.64 -0.23 -5.63
N ARG A 105 -6.10 0.16 -6.84
CA ARG A 105 -7.52 0.42 -7.10
C ARG A 105 -8.24 -0.92 -7.29
N LEU A 106 -8.63 -1.54 -6.18
CA LEU A 106 -9.20 -2.89 -6.21
C LEU A 106 -10.68 -2.90 -6.60
N LEU A 107 -11.43 -1.87 -6.20
CA LEU A 107 -12.87 -1.79 -6.41
C LEU A 107 -13.23 -1.29 -7.82
N GLY A 108 -14.32 -1.85 -8.34
CA GLY A 108 -14.83 -1.58 -9.69
C GLY A 108 -16.05 -0.65 -9.73
N GLY A 109 -16.70 -0.61 -10.91
CA GLY A 109 -17.97 0.11 -11.10
C GLY A 109 -17.87 1.62 -10.84
N ARG A 110 -18.87 2.14 -10.10
CA ARG A 110 -19.04 3.57 -9.76
C ARG A 110 -18.13 4.05 -8.62
N HIS A 111 -17.33 3.18 -8.02
CA HIS A 111 -16.40 3.57 -6.95
C HIS A 111 -15.37 4.57 -7.49
N GLN A 112 -15.22 5.73 -6.86
CA GLN A 112 -14.26 6.76 -7.27
C GLN A 112 -13.08 6.80 -6.29
N PHE A 113 -11.91 6.33 -6.74
CA PHE A 113 -10.77 6.02 -5.87
C PHE A 113 -10.33 7.19 -4.97
N ILE A 114 -10.17 8.38 -5.53
CA ILE A 114 -9.66 9.58 -4.84
C ILE A 114 -10.80 10.35 -4.17
N ALA A 115 -11.98 10.40 -4.80
CA ALA A 115 -13.16 10.99 -4.17
C ALA A 115 -13.55 10.27 -2.87
N ASN A 116 -13.35 8.95 -2.80
CA ASN A 116 -13.59 8.19 -1.57
C ASN A 116 -12.56 8.51 -0.47
N ALA A 117 -11.31 8.85 -0.83
CA ALA A 117 -10.35 9.39 0.13
C ALA A 117 -10.83 10.71 0.74
N ARG A 118 -11.33 11.62 -0.10
CA ARG A 118 -11.94 12.87 0.35
C ARG A 118 -13.13 12.62 1.28
N ALA A 119 -14.00 11.67 0.92
CA ALA A 119 -15.16 11.32 1.75
C ALA A 119 -14.74 10.77 3.12
N ILE A 120 -13.70 9.93 3.19
CA ILE A 120 -13.13 9.41 4.43
C ILE A 120 -12.55 10.53 5.29
N MET A 121 -11.69 11.39 4.71
CA MET A 121 -11.10 12.52 5.43
C MET A 121 -12.16 13.53 5.91
N ALA A 122 -13.16 13.84 5.08
CA ALA A 122 -14.28 14.71 5.45
C ALA A 122 -15.18 14.09 6.53
N SER A 123 -15.37 12.76 6.52
CA SER A 123 -16.07 12.04 7.60
C SER A 123 -15.29 12.09 8.91
N LEU A 124 -13.96 11.90 8.84
CA LEU A 124 -13.08 11.97 9.99
C LEU A 124 -13.10 13.36 10.65
N LEU A 125 -13.12 14.45 9.87
CA LEU A 125 -13.23 15.83 10.39
C LEU A 125 -14.54 16.12 11.12
N LYS A 126 -15.62 15.38 10.83
CA LYS A 126 -16.92 15.53 11.52
C LYS A 126 -16.96 14.82 12.86
N GLN A 127 -15.89 14.10 13.22
CA GLN A 127 -15.78 13.33 14.46
C GLN A 127 -14.63 13.86 15.33
N ASN A 128 -14.45 13.26 16.51
CA ASN A 128 -13.25 13.50 17.30
C ASN A 128 -12.06 12.78 16.64
N VAL A 129 -11.32 13.54 15.81
CA VAL A 129 -10.16 13.05 15.04
C VAL A 129 -9.13 12.33 15.91
N ARG A 130 -8.84 12.86 17.11
CA ARG A 130 -7.88 12.27 18.04
C ARG A 130 -8.31 10.88 18.50
N LEU A 131 -9.56 10.73 18.91
CA LEU A 131 -10.12 9.42 19.29
C LEU A 131 -10.12 8.43 18.13
N LYS A 132 -10.38 8.90 16.91
CA LYS A 132 -10.35 8.06 15.71
C LYS A 132 -8.93 7.66 15.27
N LEU A 133 -7.94 8.52 15.48
CA LEU A 133 -6.54 8.17 15.32
C LEU A 133 -6.06 7.21 16.40
N GLN A 134 -6.49 7.38 17.65
CA GLN A 134 -6.21 6.45 18.73
C GLN A 134 -6.79 5.06 18.43
N GLU A 135 -8.04 5.00 17.96
CA GLU A 135 -8.64 3.76 17.45
C GLU A 135 -7.80 3.17 16.32
N GLY A 136 -7.45 3.97 15.31
CA GLY A 136 -6.67 3.51 14.16
C GLY A 136 -5.28 2.96 14.51
N LEU A 137 -4.55 3.60 15.41
CA LEU A 137 -3.14 3.31 15.71
C LEU A 137 -2.95 2.37 16.91
N ILE A 138 -3.73 2.55 17.97
CA ILE A 138 -3.58 1.83 19.25
C ILE A 138 -4.69 0.77 19.38
N GLY A 139 -5.91 1.11 18.97
CA GLY A 139 -7.06 0.23 19.01
C GLY A 139 -7.82 0.29 20.35
N PRO A 140 -8.75 -0.65 20.58
CA PRO A 140 -9.17 -1.69 19.64
C PRO A 140 -9.93 -1.12 18.43
N TRP A 141 -9.82 -1.77 17.26
CA TRP A 141 -10.64 -1.45 16.09
C TRP A 141 -12.07 -1.92 16.32
N ARG A 142 -13.01 -0.98 16.46
CA ARG A 142 -14.41 -1.29 16.79
C ARG A 142 -15.29 -1.48 15.58
N TYR A 143 -14.87 -0.95 14.43
CA TYR A 143 -15.65 -1.00 13.20
C TYR A 143 -17.02 -0.29 13.31
N ASP A 144 -17.10 0.77 14.11
CA ASP A 144 -18.35 1.52 14.31
C ASP A 144 -18.63 2.55 13.20
N ASP A 145 -17.62 2.90 12.39
CA ASP A 145 -17.79 3.91 11.34
C ASP A 145 -18.57 3.36 10.15
N ARG A 146 -19.76 3.92 9.91
CA ARG A 146 -20.72 3.44 8.91
C ARG A 146 -20.66 4.23 7.61
N GLY A 147 -21.14 3.61 6.53
CA GLY A 147 -21.32 4.26 5.23
C GLY A 147 -20.00 4.52 4.50
N LEU A 148 -18.94 3.84 4.92
CA LEU A 148 -17.62 3.99 4.32
C LEU A 148 -17.52 3.19 3.03
N GLN A 149 -17.03 3.82 1.96
CA GLN A 149 -16.53 3.11 0.79
C GLN A 149 -15.01 3.05 0.86
N ALA A 150 -14.49 2.11 1.66
CA ALA A 150 -13.07 1.82 1.71
C ALA A 150 -12.59 1.10 0.44
N TRP A 151 -11.29 1.04 0.21
CA TRP A 151 -10.67 0.59 -1.04
C TRP A 151 -10.50 -0.93 -1.21
N GLY A 152 -11.07 -1.73 -0.30
CA GLY A 152 -10.88 -3.18 -0.28
C GLY A 152 -9.52 -3.61 0.29
N TRP A 153 -8.81 -2.74 1.00
CA TRP A 153 -7.51 -3.05 1.62
C TRP A 153 -7.62 -3.72 2.99
N ASP A 154 -8.78 -3.62 3.65
CA ASP A 154 -8.98 -4.17 4.98
C ASP A 154 -9.48 -5.61 4.92
N ALA A 155 -8.62 -6.55 5.28
CA ALA A 155 -8.94 -7.97 5.27
C ALA A 155 -10.03 -8.34 6.29
N ALA A 156 -10.15 -7.57 7.38
CA ALA A 156 -11.11 -7.81 8.46
C ALA A 156 -12.48 -7.18 8.19
N ALA A 157 -12.55 -6.08 7.44
CA ALA A 157 -13.82 -5.48 7.00
C ALA A 157 -14.44 -6.16 5.77
N ARG A 158 -13.81 -7.25 5.28
CA ARG A 158 -14.27 -8.00 4.12
C ARG A 158 -15.63 -8.65 4.42
N ILE A 159 -16.60 -8.39 3.56
CA ILE A 159 -17.90 -9.06 3.58
C ILE A 159 -17.79 -10.31 2.71
N ASP A 160 -17.90 -11.48 3.34
CA ASP A 160 -17.86 -12.75 2.63
C ASP A 160 -19.25 -13.08 2.07
N ALA A 161 -19.37 -13.11 0.73
CA ALA A 161 -20.63 -13.38 0.05
C ALA A 161 -21.19 -14.76 0.42
N ALA A 162 -20.33 -15.75 0.65
CA ALA A 162 -20.74 -17.10 1.01
C ALA A 162 -21.31 -17.17 2.45
N ALA A 163 -20.98 -16.19 3.30
CA ALA A 163 -21.45 -16.12 4.69
C ALA A 163 -22.57 -15.10 4.89
N SER A 164 -23.07 -14.44 3.84
CA SER A 164 -24.07 -13.38 3.92
C SER A 164 -25.36 -13.78 3.20
N ALA A 165 -26.50 -13.63 3.88
CA ALA A 165 -27.83 -13.77 3.27
C ALA A 165 -28.18 -12.59 2.33
N ASN A 166 -27.45 -11.48 2.43
CA ASN A 166 -27.63 -10.29 1.61
C ASN A 166 -26.57 -10.22 0.51
N ALA A 167 -26.93 -9.62 -0.63
CA ALA A 167 -25.97 -9.24 -1.64
C ALA A 167 -24.87 -8.34 -1.03
N VAL A 168 -23.60 -8.59 -1.36
CA VAL A 168 -22.45 -7.81 -0.86
C VAL A 168 -22.62 -6.31 -1.12
N THR A 169 -23.36 -5.95 -2.18
CA THR A 169 -23.66 -4.58 -2.57
C THR A 169 -24.59 -3.85 -1.61
N SER A 170 -25.46 -4.55 -0.88
CA SER A 170 -26.43 -3.98 0.05
C SER A 170 -26.02 -4.09 1.52
N ALA A 171 -24.92 -4.80 1.82
CA ALA A 171 -24.46 -4.98 3.19
C ALA A 171 -23.86 -3.67 3.75
N PRO A 172 -24.15 -3.32 5.02
CA PRO A 172 -23.60 -2.14 5.65
C PRO A 172 -22.07 -2.23 5.71
N LYS A 173 -21.41 -1.18 5.24
CA LYS A 173 -19.94 -1.09 5.24
C LYS A 173 -19.48 -0.37 6.49
N PHE A 174 -18.66 -1.09 7.24
CA PHE A 174 -18.05 -0.66 8.48
C PHE A 174 -16.54 -0.49 8.27
N GLY A 175 -15.89 0.33 9.11
CA GLY A 175 -14.45 0.53 9.01
C GLY A 175 -13.87 1.30 10.17
N VAL A 176 -12.61 1.68 9.99
CA VAL A 176 -11.81 2.41 10.99
C VAL A 176 -11.24 3.65 10.33
N LEU A 177 -11.94 4.79 10.45
CA LEU A 177 -11.63 6.01 9.69
C LEU A 177 -10.18 6.47 9.83
N GLY A 178 -9.66 6.48 11.06
CA GLY A 178 -8.28 6.90 11.33
C GLY A 178 -7.27 6.02 10.60
N ALA A 179 -7.45 4.69 10.64
CA ALA A 179 -6.58 3.76 9.92
C ALA A 179 -6.73 3.91 8.40
N TYR A 180 -7.94 4.16 7.89
CA TYR A 180 -8.17 4.28 6.45
C TYR A 180 -7.56 5.55 5.87
N TRP A 181 -7.68 6.68 6.57
CA TRP A 181 -6.97 7.89 6.15
C TRP A 181 -5.45 7.67 6.16
N LEU A 182 -4.88 7.11 7.23
CA LEU A 182 -3.45 6.83 7.26
C LEU A 182 -3.04 5.85 6.17
N ALA A 183 -3.84 4.82 5.88
CA ALA A 183 -3.56 3.89 4.79
C ALA A 183 -3.49 4.60 3.43
N TRP A 184 -4.41 5.53 3.17
CA TRP A 184 -4.39 6.38 1.97
C TRP A 184 -3.08 7.16 1.85
N GLU A 185 -2.60 7.74 2.94
CA GLU A 185 -1.38 8.53 2.96
C GLU A 185 -0.13 7.72 2.63
N SER A 186 -0.18 6.38 2.67
CA SER A 186 0.93 5.52 2.26
C SER A 186 1.08 5.31 0.75
N LEU A 187 0.08 5.71 -0.06
CA LEU A 187 0.08 5.44 -1.51
C LEU A 187 1.36 5.82 -2.25
N PRO A 188 2.02 6.97 -1.97
CA PRO A 188 3.28 7.34 -2.61
C PRO A 188 4.44 6.33 -2.46
N LEU A 189 4.36 5.42 -1.49
CA LEU A 189 5.34 4.34 -1.29
C LEU A 189 5.15 3.19 -2.29
N TRP A 190 4.03 3.17 -3.01
CA TRP A 190 3.64 2.13 -3.96
C TRP A 190 3.50 2.69 -5.38
N PRO A 191 4.58 3.28 -5.95
CA PRO A 191 4.50 3.87 -7.27
C PRO A 191 4.24 2.82 -8.35
N MET A 192 3.77 3.27 -9.49
CA MET A 192 3.73 2.49 -10.71
C MET A 192 5.05 2.58 -11.46
N VAL A 193 5.66 1.43 -11.72
CA VAL A 193 6.87 1.29 -12.52
C VAL A 193 6.55 0.38 -13.70
N ASN A 194 6.83 0.85 -14.92
CA ASN A 194 6.53 0.12 -16.16
C ASN A 194 5.07 -0.40 -16.23
N GLY A 195 4.12 0.43 -15.79
CA GLY A 195 2.70 0.08 -15.83
C GLY A 195 2.25 -0.93 -14.77
N ARG A 196 3.06 -1.19 -13.73
CA ARG A 196 2.72 -2.07 -12.61
C ARG A 196 2.97 -1.37 -11.28
N THR A 197 2.01 -1.47 -10.36
CA THR A 197 2.19 -0.99 -8.98
C THR A 197 3.24 -1.85 -8.27
N VAL A 198 4.22 -1.20 -7.65
CA VAL A 198 5.21 -1.87 -6.80
C VAL A 198 4.51 -2.68 -5.72
N GLY A 199 4.99 -3.91 -5.50
CA GLY A 199 4.38 -4.88 -4.59
C GLY A 199 3.22 -5.69 -5.20
N MET A 200 2.63 -5.29 -6.34
CA MET A 200 1.64 -6.14 -7.01
C MET A 200 2.32 -7.16 -7.93
N ASP A 201 2.19 -8.44 -7.61
CA ASP A 201 2.74 -9.52 -8.42
C ASP A 201 1.84 -9.90 -9.62
N ARG A 202 2.33 -10.80 -10.48
CA ARG A 202 1.62 -11.24 -11.69
C ARG A 202 0.38 -12.11 -11.40
N HIS A 203 0.29 -12.64 -10.19
CA HIS A 203 -0.81 -13.48 -9.72
C HIS A 203 -1.84 -12.68 -8.91
N HIS A 204 -1.78 -11.34 -9.01
CA HIS A 204 -2.64 -10.41 -8.30
C HIS A 204 -2.49 -10.45 -6.78
N HIS A 205 -1.36 -10.91 -6.23
CA HIS A 205 -1.08 -10.69 -4.82
C HIS A 205 -0.48 -9.31 -4.61
N TRP A 206 -0.74 -8.75 -3.43
CA TRP A 206 0.00 -7.60 -2.93
C TRP A 206 1.05 -8.08 -1.93
N VAL A 207 2.31 -7.73 -2.20
CA VAL A 207 3.49 -8.10 -1.42
C VAL A 207 4.11 -6.83 -0.84
N TYR A 208 4.39 -6.88 0.45
CA TYR A 208 5.01 -5.77 1.17
C TYR A 208 6.01 -6.29 2.19
N PRO A 209 7.12 -5.56 2.43
CA PRO A 209 8.06 -5.89 3.50
C PRO A 209 7.60 -5.31 4.83
N THR A 210 8.09 -5.88 5.93
CA THR A 210 8.19 -5.30 7.28
C THR A 210 9.64 -5.50 7.76
N CYS A 211 10.18 -4.63 8.60
CA CYS A 211 11.60 -4.66 8.99
C CYS A 211 11.78 -4.50 10.50
N ALA A 212 12.66 -5.28 11.12
CA ALA A 212 12.97 -5.16 12.55
C ALA A 212 13.87 -3.96 12.88
N GLU A 213 14.61 -3.46 11.89
CA GLU A 213 15.43 -2.25 12.02
C GLU A 213 14.59 -0.96 11.97
N TRP A 214 15.10 0.11 12.58
CA TRP A 214 14.50 1.43 12.53
C TRP A 214 14.68 2.07 11.15
N LEU A 215 13.59 2.25 10.42
CA LEU A 215 13.60 2.85 9.09
C LEU A 215 12.90 4.22 9.09
N GLY A 216 13.59 5.23 8.56
CA GLY A 216 12.94 6.46 8.12
C GLY A 216 12.16 6.25 6.82
N LEU A 217 11.45 7.28 6.36
CA LEU A 217 10.60 7.21 5.17
C LEU A 217 11.38 6.76 3.91
N ASP A 218 12.56 7.33 3.66
CA ASP A 218 13.37 7.00 2.48
C ASP A 218 13.92 5.58 2.54
N SER A 219 14.36 5.12 3.71
CA SER A 219 14.83 3.75 3.91
C SER A 219 13.69 2.74 3.74
N LEU A 220 12.48 3.06 4.21
CA LEU A 220 11.30 2.23 3.97
C LEU A 220 10.96 2.19 2.47
N ARG A 221 11.01 3.32 1.77
CA ARG A 221 10.78 3.38 0.32
C ARG A 221 11.79 2.53 -0.44
N ALA A 222 13.08 2.62 -0.08
CA ALA A 222 14.13 1.79 -0.66
C ALA A 222 13.88 0.30 -0.39
N LEU A 223 13.49 -0.07 0.84
CA LEU A 223 13.14 -1.44 1.18
C LEU A 223 11.96 -1.94 0.34
N ILE A 224 10.88 -1.16 0.19
CA ILE A 224 9.72 -1.54 -0.62
C ILE A 224 10.12 -1.83 -2.08
N LEU A 225 10.99 -1.01 -2.66
CA LEU A 225 11.47 -1.18 -4.03
C LEU A 225 12.45 -2.36 -4.18
N GLY A 226 13.25 -2.64 -3.14
CA GLY A 226 14.35 -3.60 -3.18
C GLY A 226 14.06 -4.97 -2.56
N ALA A 227 13.04 -5.11 -1.72
CA ALA A 227 12.82 -6.30 -0.88
C ALA A 227 12.69 -7.60 -1.66
N GLU A 228 12.21 -7.57 -2.91
CA GLU A 228 12.14 -8.77 -3.75
C GLU A 228 13.54 -9.35 -4.08
N ARG A 229 14.55 -8.48 -4.14
CA ARG A 229 15.92 -8.83 -4.55
C ARG A 229 16.84 -9.21 -3.40
N LEU A 230 16.44 -8.94 -2.15
CA LEU A 230 17.20 -9.36 -0.98
C LEU A 230 17.28 -10.89 -0.94
N ASP A 231 18.48 -11.40 -0.70
CA ASP A 231 18.66 -12.83 -0.41
C ASP A 231 18.28 -13.15 1.05
N ASP A 232 18.31 -14.44 1.38
CA ASP A 232 17.89 -14.92 2.69
C ASP A 232 18.79 -14.44 3.82
N ARG A 233 20.09 -14.30 3.55
CA ARG A 233 21.07 -13.81 4.54
C ARG A 233 20.81 -12.34 4.81
N GLU A 234 20.70 -11.52 3.78
CA GLU A 234 20.39 -10.09 3.89
C GLU A 234 19.06 -9.86 4.59
N SER A 235 18.02 -10.60 4.18
CA SER A 235 16.69 -10.49 4.79
C SER A 235 16.72 -10.87 6.26
N THR A 236 17.44 -11.93 6.64
CA THR A 236 17.56 -12.37 8.04
C THR A 236 18.35 -11.37 8.87
N THR A 237 19.50 -10.89 8.36
CA THR A 237 20.35 -9.92 9.06
C THR A 237 19.62 -8.60 9.32
N LEU A 238 18.81 -8.13 8.37
CA LEU A 238 18.02 -6.90 8.51
C LEU A 238 16.68 -7.13 9.23
N GLY A 239 16.34 -8.38 9.57
CA GLY A 239 15.02 -8.72 10.13
C GLY A 239 13.86 -8.36 9.20
N VAL A 240 14.05 -8.48 7.88
CA VAL A 240 13.02 -8.22 6.87
C VAL A 240 12.12 -9.45 6.73
N SER A 241 10.82 -9.25 6.91
CA SER A 241 9.79 -10.23 6.56
C SER A 241 8.96 -9.71 5.39
N ARG A 242 8.76 -10.54 4.37
CA ARG A 242 7.84 -10.22 3.27
C ARG A 242 6.49 -10.87 3.53
N TRP A 243 5.42 -10.13 3.32
CA TRP A 243 4.06 -10.58 3.50
C TRP A 243 3.35 -10.58 2.16
N ARG A 244 2.46 -11.54 1.95
CA ARG A 244 1.66 -11.66 0.72
C ARG A 244 0.19 -11.71 1.07
N ALA A 245 -0.57 -10.74 0.57
CA ALA A 245 -2.02 -10.69 0.62
C ALA A 245 -2.61 -11.06 -0.74
N GLU A 246 -3.58 -11.96 -0.76
CA GLU A 246 -4.27 -12.36 -1.99
C GLU A 246 -5.34 -11.34 -2.36
N ARG A 247 -5.40 -10.96 -3.65
CA ARG A 247 -6.56 -10.24 -4.19
C ARG A 247 -7.65 -11.24 -4.52
N ILE A 248 -8.69 -11.23 -3.71
CA ILE A 248 -9.88 -12.06 -3.89
C ILE A 248 -10.84 -11.31 -4.79
N GLY A 249 -11.25 -11.93 -5.91
CA GLY A 249 -12.22 -11.36 -6.84
C GLY A 249 -13.66 -11.49 -6.34
N SER A 250 -14.48 -10.48 -6.62
CA SER A 250 -15.93 -10.50 -6.50
C SER A 250 -16.50 -10.00 -7.83
N SER A 251 -17.37 -10.80 -8.47
CA SER A 251 -17.88 -10.58 -9.84
C SER A 251 -18.49 -9.19 -10.04
N ASP A 252 -19.08 -8.59 -9.00
CA ASP A 252 -19.89 -7.37 -9.15
C ASP A 252 -19.28 -6.12 -8.49
N TYR A 253 -18.27 -6.27 -7.62
CA TYR A 253 -17.75 -5.16 -6.78
C TYR A 253 -16.25 -4.87 -6.98
N GLY A 254 -15.54 -5.73 -7.73
CA GLY A 254 -14.09 -5.65 -7.94
C GLY A 254 -13.34 -6.66 -7.06
N GLY A 255 -12.18 -6.27 -6.52
CA GLY A 255 -11.37 -7.13 -5.66
C GLY A 255 -11.22 -6.58 -4.24
N VAL A 256 -10.85 -7.45 -3.32
CA VAL A 256 -10.47 -7.10 -1.94
C VAL A 256 -9.21 -7.87 -1.56
N LEU A 257 -8.43 -7.37 -0.62
CA LEU A 257 -7.29 -8.10 -0.07
C LEU A 257 -7.74 -9.04 1.05
N GLY A 258 -7.24 -10.26 1.01
CA GLY A 258 -7.32 -11.20 2.13
C GLY A 258 -6.25 -10.94 3.18
N TRP A 259 -6.32 -11.71 4.26
CA TRP A 259 -5.27 -11.74 5.29
C TRP A 259 -3.93 -12.14 4.68
N ALA A 260 -2.89 -11.36 4.98
CA ALA A 260 -1.56 -11.62 4.47
C ALA A 260 -0.88 -12.74 5.26
N LYS A 261 -0.06 -13.52 4.54
CA LYS A 261 0.79 -14.57 5.11
C LYS A 261 2.25 -14.22 4.89
N PRO A 262 3.17 -14.52 5.83
CA PRO A 262 4.58 -14.34 5.60
C PRO A 262 5.03 -15.26 4.45
N LEU A 263 5.86 -14.73 3.56
CA LEU A 263 6.53 -15.50 2.52
C LEU A 263 7.75 -16.18 3.11
N SER A 264 7.93 -17.46 2.78
CA SER A 264 9.15 -18.17 3.10
C SER A 264 10.37 -17.49 2.45
N PRO A 265 11.54 -17.50 3.11
CA PRO A 265 12.80 -17.08 2.50
C PRO A 265 13.04 -17.82 1.16
N ARG A 266 13.62 -17.14 0.17
CA ARG A 266 13.90 -17.72 -1.15
C ARG A 266 15.11 -18.63 -1.05
N THR A 267 14.86 -19.93 -1.08
CA THR A 267 15.94 -20.93 -1.18
C THR A 267 16.82 -20.64 -2.41
N PRO A 268 18.17 -20.74 -2.30
CA PRO A 268 19.11 -20.34 -3.37
C PRO A 268 18.93 -21.00 -4.74
N SER A 269 18.16 -22.09 -4.83
CA SER A 269 17.94 -22.85 -6.07
C SER A 269 17.15 -22.10 -7.15
N GLY A 270 16.58 -20.93 -6.85
CA GLY A 270 15.88 -20.09 -7.82
C GLY A 270 16.78 -19.15 -8.64
N ARG A 271 18.09 -19.09 -8.38
CA ARG A 271 19.05 -18.42 -9.28
C ARG A 271 19.27 -19.31 -10.49
N GLY A 272 18.37 -19.23 -11.47
CA GLY A 272 18.66 -19.71 -12.82
C GLY A 272 19.99 -19.11 -13.25
N ASN A 273 20.93 -19.96 -13.64
CA ASN A 273 22.27 -19.63 -14.11
C ASN A 273 22.23 -18.47 -15.11
N ALA A 274 22.49 -17.24 -14.65
CA ALA A 274 22.88 -16.11 -15.48
C ALA A 274 24.41 -15.98 -15.47
N GLY A 275 25.09 -17.11 -15.66
CA GLY A 275 26.54 -17.23 -15.71
C GLY A 275 26.96 -17.97 -16.96
N GLY A 276 26.61 -17.43 -18.13
CA GLY A 276 27.19 -17.87 -19.40
C GLY A 276 28.61 -17.32 -19.52
N PHE A 277 29.58 -18.00 -18.89
CA PHE A 277 30.99 -17.79 -19.15
C PHE A 277 31.47 -18.81 -20.20
N ALA A 278 31.87 -18.26 -21.35
CA ALA A 278 32.82 -18.73 -22.35
C ALA A 278 32.96 -20.25 -22.59
N HIS A 279 32.42 -20.73 -23.72
CA HIS A 279 33.11 -21.75 -24.51
C HIS A 279 33.83 -21.02 -25.66
N LEU A 280 35.15 -20.92 -25.53
CA LEU A 280 36.03 -20.64 -26.67
C LEU A 280 36.03 -21.90 -27.54
N ASP A 281 35.59 -21.76 -28.78
CA ASP A 281 35.84 -22.74 -29.83
C ASP A 281 37.34 -22.83 -30.09
N THR A 282 37.99 -23.85 -29.56
CA THR A 282 39.28 -24.32 -30.08
C THR A 282 39.01 -25.05 -31.39
N SER A 283 39.16 -24.34 -32.50
CA SER A 283 39.28 -24.95 -33.81
C SER A 283 40.57 -25.76 -33.87
N GLU A 284 40.42 -27.08 -33.98
CA GLU A 284 41.52 -27.98 -34.33
C GLU A 284 42.04 -27.61 -35.72
N VAL A 285 43.29 -27.18 -35.76
CA VAL A 285 44.10 -27.14 -36.98
C VAL A 285 44.42 -28.58 -37.36
N SER A 286 43.74 -29.10 -38.38
CA SER A 286 44.19 -30.30 -39.10
C SER A 286 45.08 -29.88 -40.26
N ILE A 287 46.32 -30.35 -40.19
CA ILE A 287 47.37 -30.25 -41.19
C ILE A 287 47.04 -31.20 -42.34
N ALA A 288 47.03 -30.67 -43.57
CA ALA A 288 47.43 -31.36 -44.80
C ALA A 288 47.95 -30.31 -45.79
#